data_AF-A0A6S6RVY9-F1
#
_entry.id   AF-A0A6S6RVY9-F1
#
_cell.length_a   1.000
_cell.length_b   1.000
_cell.length_c   1.000
_cell.angle_alpha   90.00
_cell.angle_beta   90.00
_cell.angle_gamma   90.00
#
_symmetry.space_group_name_H-M   'P 1'
#
loop_
_entity.id
_entity.type
_entity.pdbx_description
1 polymer ?
#
loop_
_entity_poly.entity_id
_entity_poly.type
_entity_poly.pdbx_seq_one_letter_code
_entity_poly.pdbx_strand_id
1 'polypeptide(L)'
;MYPKDMGLGIKGLVHGADTFYGVSEAPAGRVNGIAKALKYLRAGDVFIYELQSMGPPNRYVPADYQKAVWDITKEATDAGIIVIMAAGNGPEDLDHKLYSEYRNRNDDADNGAIRVGAGDKNT
;
A
#
# COMPACT_ATOMS: atom_id res chain seq x y z
N MET A 1 -11.90 -0.67 7.68
CA MET A 1 -11.54 0.77 7.57
C MET A 1 -12.73 1.73 7.53
N TYR A 2 -13.71 1.53 6.64
CA TYR A 2 -14.87 2.44 6.46
C TYR A 2 -16.22 2.10 7.15
N PRO A 3 -16.50 0.90 7.73
CA PRO A 3 -17.88 0.55 8.14
C PRO A 3 -18.59 1.67 8.90
N LYS A 4 -19.74 2.11 8.37
CA LYS A 4 -20.59 3.11 9.03
C LYS A 4 -20.95 2.61 10.42
N ASP A 5 -20.92 3.51 11.40
CA ASP A 5 -21.37 3.17 12.74
C ASP A 5 -22.89 2.93 12.72
N MET A 6 -23.27 1.67 12.91
CA MET A 6 -24.67 1.23 12.97
C MET A 6 -25.10 0.87 14.40
N GLY A 7 -24.23 1.06 15.40
CA GLY A 7 -24.52 0.62 16.79
C GLY A 7 -24.50 -0.90 16.99
N LEU A 8 -23.97 -1.66 16.03
CA LEU A 8 -23.93 -3.14 16.04
C LEU A 8 -22.56 -3.72 16.44
N GLY A 9 -21.69 -2.89 17.00
CA GLY A 9 -20.35 -3.31 17.45
C GLY A 9 -19.28 -3.36 16.35
N ILE A 10 -19.60 -2.97 15.12
CA ILE A 10 -18.62 -2.82 14.03
C ILE A 10 -18.58 -1.34 13.64
N LYS A 11 -17.45 -0.68 13.89
CA LYS A 11 -17.23 0.73 13.58
C LYS A 11 -15.88 0.91 12.88
N GLY A 12 -15.90 1.48 11.69
CA GLY A 12 -14.68 1.82 10.95
C GLY A 12 -13.92 2.98 11.59
N LEU A 13 -12.59 3.02 11.38
CA LEU A 13 -11.76 4.14 11.78
C LEU A 13 -12.21 5.45 11.12
N VAL A 14 -12.65 5.37 9.86
CA VAL A 14 -13.10 6.52 9.05
C VAL A 14 -14.60 6.41 8.74
N HIS A 15 -15.40 6.04 9.74
CA HIS A 15 -16.84 5.79 9.61
C HIS A 15 -17.69 7.01 9.22
N GLY A 16 -17.09 8.20 9.17
CA GLY A 16 -17.70 9.46 8.74
C GLY A 16 -17.17 10.00 7.41
N ALA A 17 -16.36 9.23 6.66
CA ALA A 17 -15.93 9.65 5.33
C ALA A 17 -17.13 9.75 4.37
N ASP A 18 -17.07 10.69 3.42
CA ASP A 18 -18.16 10.92 2.47
C ASP A 18 -18.31 9.78 1.46
N THR A 19 -17.21 9.14 1.07
CA THR A 19 -17.20 8.09 0.05
C THR A 19 -16.07 7.11 0.29
N PHE A 20 -16.31 5.84 -0.04
CA PHE A 20 -15.32 4.77 -0.04
C PHE A 20 -15.42 3.95 -1.32
N TYR A 21 -14.27 3.75 -1.98
CA TYR A 21 -14.14 2.90 -3.15
C TYR A 21 -13.36 1.64 -2.82
N GLY A 22 -13.99 0.48 -2.94
CA GLY A 22 -13.33 -0.81 -2.85
C GLY A 22 -12.92 -1.32 -4.23
N VAL A 23 -11.62 -1.52 -4.46
CA VAL A 23 -11.09 -2.06 -5.71
C VAL A 23 -10.25 -3.30 -5.41
N SER A 24 -10.61 -4.43 -6.03
CA SER A 24 -9.84 -5.66 -5.95
C SER A 24 -8.78 -5.72 -7.05
N GLU A 25 -7.58 -6.20 -6.72
CA GLU A 25 -6.56 -6.51 -7.72
C GLU A 25 -6.84 -7.81 -8.49
N ALA A 26 -7.63 -8.74 -7.94
CA ALA A 26 -7.81 -10.09 -8.47
C ALA A 26 -8.23 -10.14 -9.96
N PRO A 27 -9.09 -9.23 -10.47
CA PRO A 27 -9.51 -9.28 -11.89
C PRO A 27 -8.45 -8.85 -12.90
N ALA A 28 -7.44 -8.08 -12.49
CA ALA A 28 -6.55 -7.39 -13.44
C ALA A 28 -5.06 -7.38 -13.03
N GLY A 29 -4.74 -7.94 -11.87
CA GLY A 29 -3.43 -7.82 -11.25
C GLY A 29 -3.23 -6.49 -10.54
N ARG A 30 -2.18 -6.43 -9.73
CA ARG A 30 -1.92 -5.38 -8.76
C ARG A 30 -1.81 -3.98 -9.33
N VAL A 31 -0.94 -3.80 -10.33
CA VAL A 31 -0.68 -2.50 -10.97
C VAL A 31 -1.98 -1.96 -11.59
N ASN A 32 -2.74 -2.80 -12.28
CA ASN A 32 -3.99 -2.38 -12.91
C ASN A 32 -5.10 -2.12 -11.88
N GLY A 33 -5.14 -2.87 -10.79
CA GLY A 33 -6.03 -2.61 -9.65
C GLY A 33 -5.76 -1.24 -9.02
N ILE A 34 -4.48 -0.93 -8.78
CA ILE A 34 -4.03 0.39 -8.28
C ILE A 34 -4.40 1.48 -9.29
N ALA A 35 -4.03 1.33 -10.57
CA ALA A 35 -4.35 2.30 -11.60
C ALA A 35 -5.87 2.55 -11.72
N LYS A 36 -6.70 1.52 -11.52
CA LYS A 36 -8.16 1.66 -11.49
C LYS A 36 -8.63 2.44 -10.27
N ALA A 37 -8.07 2.17 -9.09
CA ALA A 37 -8.42 2.87 -7.86
C ALA A 37 -8.06 4.36 -7.92
N LEU A 38 -6.87 4.69 -8.43
CA LEU A 38 -6.39 6.07 -8.52
C LEU A 38 -7.27 6.97 -9.39
N LYS A 39 -8.03 6.42 -10.35
CA LYS A 39 -8.99 7.19 -11.17
C LYS A 39 -10.14 7.81 -10.38
N TYR A 40 -10.38 7.36 -9.16
CA TYR A 40 -11.42 7.90 -8.29
C TYR A 40 -10.91 8.98 -7.33
N LEU A 41 -9.60 9.20 -7.29
CA LEU A 41 -8.95 10.00 -6.26
C LEU A 41 -8.33 11.27 -6.85
N ARG A 42 -8.17 12.27 -5.99
CA ARG A 42 -7.50 13.54 -6.26
C ARG A 42 -6.53 13.87 -5.11
N ALA A 43 -5.72 14.91 -5.30
CA ALA A 43 -4.82 15.41 -4.27
C ALA A 43 -5.56 15.61 -2.93
N GLY A 44 -4.97 15.11 -1.85
CA GLY A 44 -5.54 15.13 -0.49
C GLY A 44 -6.38 13.91 -0.11
N ASP A 45 -6.82 13.09 -1.08
CA ASP A 45 -7.50 11.83 -0.78
C ASP A 45 -6.52 10.77 -0.26
N VAL A 46 -7.03 9.81 0.52
CA VAL A 46 -6.25 8.71 1.08
C VAL A 46 -6.47 7.45 0.25
N PHE A 47 -5.38 6.85 -0.21
CA PHE A 47 -5.37 5.54 -0.86
C PHE A 47 -4.66 4.52 0.02
N ILE A 48 -5.33 3.41 0.34
CA ILE A 48 -4.72 2.29 1.04
C ILE A 48 -4.73 1.06 0.14
N TYR A 49 -3.56 0.42 -0.03
CA TYR A 49 -3.50 -0.92 -0.58
C TYR A 49 -2.87 -1.90 0.42
N GLU A 50 -3.68 -2.86 0.87
CA GLU A 50 -3.29 -3.94 1.77
C GLU A 50 -2.75 -5.13 0.94
N LEU A 51 -1.63 -4.90 0.26
CA LEU A 51 -1.05 -5.85 -0.69
C LEU A 51 0.40 -6.17 -0.33
N GLN A 52 0.85 -7.34 -0.79
CA GLN A 52 2.22 -7.83 -0.65
C GLN A 52 2.70 -8.42 -1.97
N SER A 53 4.01 -8.61 -2.11
CA SER A 53 4.61 -9.29 -3.26
C SER A 53 5.47 -10.47 -2.81
N MET A 54 5.91 -11.28 -3.78
CA MET A 54 6.87 -12.34 -3.55
C MET A 54 8.27 -11.80 -3.84
N GLY A 55 9.10 -11.69 -2.81
CA GLY A 55 10.51 -11.29 -2.87
C GLY A 55 11.44 -12.49 -2.74
N PRO A 56 12.75 -12.33 -2.99
CA PRO A 56 13.74 -13.40 -2.85
C PRO A 56 14.02 -13.72 -1.37
N PRO A 57 14.20 -15.01 -0.97
CA PRO A 57 14.01 -16.26 -1.71
C PRO A 57 12.61 -16.87 -1.48
N ASN A 58 11.57 -16.27 -2.06
CA ASN A 58 10.14 -16.56 -1.85
C ASN A 58 9.58 -16.17 -0.48
N ARG A 59 9.84 -14.92 -0.09
CA ARG A 59 9.35 -14.32 1.14
C ARG A 59 8.38 -13.19 0.82
N TYR A 60 7.37 -13.00 1.67
CA TYR A 60 6.45 -11.90 1.49
C TYR A 60 7.15 -10.57 1.79
N VAL A 61 7.10 -9.66 0.84
CA VAL A 61 7.71 -8.33 0.92
C VAL A 61 6.65 -7.29 0.61
N PRO A 62 6.93 -5.99 0.86
CA PRO A 62 6.04 -4.93 0.44
C PRO A 62 5.66 -5.05 -1.04
N ALA A 63 4.43 -4.65 -1.37
CA ALA A 63 3.93 -4.74 -2.74
C ALA A 63 4.82 -3.96 -3.74
N ASP A 64 5.28 -2.78 -3.35
CA ASP A 64 6.17 -1.93 -4.16
C ASP A 64 7.55 -2.54 -4.42
N TYR A 65 7.88 -3.73 -3.87
CA TYR A 65 9.02 -4.50 -4.37
C TYR A 65 8.90 -4.77 -5.88
N GLN A 66 7.69 -4.94 -6.42
CA GLN A 66 7.50 -4.91 -7.88
C GLN A 66 7.66 -3.47 -8.40
N LYS A 67 8.62 -3.25 -9.31
CA LYS A 67 8.94 -1.92 -9.83
C LYS A 67 7.73 -1.15 -10.36
N ALA A 68 6.86 -1.79 -11.14
CA ALA A 68 5.67 -1.12 -11.68
C ALA A 68 4.70 -0.61 -10.60
N VAL A 69 4.70 -1.22 -9.40
CA VAL A 69 3.91 -0.70 -8.27
C VAL A 69 4.64 0.39 -7.54
N TRP A 70 5.96 0.31 -7.43
CA TRP A 70 6.76 1.43 -6.95
C TRP A 70 6.54 2.70 -7.80
N ASP A 71 6.61 2.56 -9.13
CA ASP A 71 6.48 3.66 -10.09
C ASP A 71 5.10 4.33 -9.98
N ILE A 72 4.01 3.55 -10.04
CA ILE A 72 2.64 4.11 -9.95
C ILE A 72 2.33 4.70 -8.56
N THR A 73 2.96 4.17 -7.49
CA THR A 73 2.84 4.76 -6.15
C THR A 73 3.53 6.11 -6.10
N LYS A 74 4.73 6.24 -6.67
CA LYS A 74 5.43 7.53 -6.76
C LYS A 74 4.64 8.55 -7.58
N GLU A 75 4.06 8.15 -8.71
CA GLU A 75 3.17 9.02 -9.49
C GLU A 75 1.95 9.49 -8.67
N ALA A 76 1.35 8.61 -7.87
CA ALA A 76 0.21 8.96 -7.04
C ALA A 76 0.59 9.96 -5.91
N THR A 77 1.71 9.74 -5.24
CA THR A 77 2.18 10.62 -4.16
C THR A 77 2.65 11.97 -4.70
N ASP A 78 3.31 12.00 -5.87
CA ASP A 78 3.66 13.23 -6.58
C ASP A 78 2.42 14.01 -7.03
N ALA A 79 1.32 13.33 -7.34
CA ALA A 79 0.01 13.94 -7.60
C ALA A 79 -0.73 14.42 -6.33
N GLY A 80 -0.11 14.27 -5.15
CA GLY A 80 -0.64 14.73 -3.87
C GLY A 80 -1.63 13.77 -3.20
N ILE A 81 -1.74 12.53 -3.66
CA ILE A 81 -2.56 11.49 -3.00
C ILE A 81 -1.76 10.92 -1.82
N ILE A 82 -2.40 10.78 -0.66
CA ILE A 82 -1.78 10.18 0.53
C ILE A 82 -1.86 8.67 0.39
N VAL A 83 -0.74 8.01 0.12
CA VAL A 83 -0.69 6.56 -0.06
C VAL A 83 -0.22 5.87 1.22
N ILE A 84 -0.99 4.87 1.67
CA ILE A 84 -0.66 3.98 2.78
C ILE A 84 -0.54 2.56 2.23
N MET A 85 0.54 1.88 2.60
CA MET A 85 0.83 0.54 2.12
C MET A 85 1.27 -0.41 3.24
N ALA A 86 0.91 -1.68 3.09
CA ALA A 86 1.39 -2.73 4.00
C ALA A 86 2.90 -2.95 3.83
N ALA A 87 3.60 -3.21 4.95
CA ALA A 87 5.00 -3.64 4.96
C ALA A 87 5.22 -5.06 4.41
N GLY A 88 4.14 -5.78 4.08
CA GLY A 88 4.18 -7.20 3.73
C GLY A 88 4.17 -8.11 4.95
N ASN A 89 3.68 -9.34 4.79
CA ASN A 89 3.51 -10.29 5.89
C ASN A 89 4.70 -11.25 6.04
N GLY A 90 5.88 -10.88 5.53
CA GLY A 90 7.10 -11.67 5.69
C GLY A 90 8.00 -11.08 6.77
N PRO A 91 8.76 -11.92 7.49
CA PRO A 91 9.72 -11.47 8.51
C PRO A 91 11.04 -11.04 7.84
N GLU A 92 10.97 -10.18 6.83
CA GLU A 92 12.13 -9.80 6.01
C GLU A 92 12.86 -8.59 6.58
N ASP A 93 14.20 -8.69 6.60
CA ASP A 93 15.08 -7.55 6.79
C ASP A 93 15.33 -6.87 5.44
N LEU A 94 14.62 -5.76 5.19
CA LEU A 94 14.74 -5.00 3.94
C LEU A 94 16.06 -4.23 3.82
N ASP A 95 16.86 -4.12 4.89
CA ASP A 95 18.20 -3.53 4.83
C ASP A 95 19.23 -4.52 4.29
N HIS A 96 18.92 -5.82 4.32
CA HIS A 96 19.78 -6.87 3.78
C HIS A 96 20.18 -6.60 2.32
N LYS A 97 21.42 -6.94 1.95
CA LYS A 97 22.01 -6.64 0.62
C LYS A 97 21.21 -7.16 -0.57
N LEU A 98 20.38 -8.19 -0.37
CA LEU A 98 19.46 -8.73 -1.39
C LEU A 98 18.46 -7.68 -1.89
N TYR A 99 18.16 -6.68 -1.06
CA TYR A 99 17.21 -5.61 -1.35
C TYR A 99 17.90 -4.29 -1.76
N SER A 100 19.20 -4.30 -2.02
CA SER A 100 19.96 -3.10 -2.40
C SER A 100 19.40 -2.41 -3.64
N GLU A 101 19.05 -3.16 -4.69
CA GLU A 101 18.41 -2.59 -5.89
C GLU A 101 17.03 -1.98 -5.59
N TYR A 102 16.28 -2.58 -4.66
CA TYR A 102 14.98 -2.06 -4.24
C TYR A 102 15.13 -0.77 -3.42
N ARG A 103 16.10 -0.71 -2.51
CA ARG A 103 16.43 0.47 -1.69
C ARG A 103 17.21 1.56 -2.43
N ASN A 104 17.57 1.35 -3.69
CA ASN A 104 18.31 2.34 -4.49
C ASN A 104 17.51 2.75 -5.74
N ARG A 105 16.17 2.69 -5.68
CA ARG A 105 15.30 3.13 -6.79
C ARG A 105 15.17 4.65 -6.78
N ASN A 106 15.64 5.32 -7.83
CA ASN A 106 15.77 6.79 -7.93
C ASN A 106 16.76 7.38 -6.90
N ASP A 107 16.95 8.70 -6.95
CA ASP A 107 17.98 9.41 -6.19
C ASP A 107 17.77 9.34 -4.66
N ASP A 108 16.54 9.08 -4.20
CA ASP A 108 16.14 9.08 -2.79
C ASP A 108 15.51 7.77 -2.29
N ALA A 109 15.31 6.76 -3.14
CA ALA A 109 14.65 5.49 -2.78
C ALA A 109 13.22 5.62 -2.27
N ASP A 110 12.60 6.79 -2.42
CA ASP A 110 11.35 7.14 -1.76
C ASP A 110 10.22 7.31 -2.78
N ASN A 111 9.19 6.46 -2.67
CA ASN A 111 7.96 6.62 -3.45
C ASN A 111 6.91 7.48 -2.75
N GLY A 112 7.23 8.09 -1.61
CA GLY A 112 6.38 8.99 -0.83
C GLY A 112 5.27 8.29 -0.03
N ALA A 113 5.18 6.96 -0.07
CA ALA A 113 4.13 6.23 0.62
C ALA A 113 4.45 5.99 2.09
N ILE A 114 3.41 5.96 2.92
CA ILE A 114 3.51 5.58 4.33
C ILE A 114 3.44 4.05 4.41
N ARG A 115 4.57 3.42 4.78
CA ARG A 115 4.64 1.97 4.99
C ARG A 115 4.26 1.61 6.43
N VAL A 116 3.31 0.70 6.58
CA VAL A 116 2.75 0.31 7.88
C VAL A 116 2.95 -1.19 8.11
N GLY A 117 3.66 -1.52 9.18
CA GLY A 117 3.78 -2.89 9.70
C GLY A 117 2.62 -3.26 10.62
N ALA A 118 2.44 -4.55 10.85
CA ALA A 118 1.52 -5.07 11.85
C ALA A 118 2.33 -5.65 13.03
N GLY A 119 1.78 -5.53 14.23
CA GLY A 119 2.32 -6.12 15.45
C GLY A 119 1.20 -6.65 16.33
N ASP A 120 1.54 -7.54 17.26
CA ASP A 120 0.61 -8.03 18.27
C ASP A 120 1.10 -7.67 19.68
N LYS A 121 0.35 -8.05 20.71
CA LYS A 121 0.72 -7.69 22.09
C LYS A 121 2.05 -8.29 22.57
N ASN A 122 2.59 -9.29 21.88
CA ASN A 122 3.78 -10.04 22.28
C ASN A 122 4.97 -9.82 21.33
N THR A 123 4.81 -9.00 20.29
CA THR A 123 5.79 -8.73 19.23
C THR A 123 5.86 -7.25 18.93
#